data_AF-A0A971CLY1-F1
#
_entry.id   AF-A0A971CLY1-F1
#
_cell.length_a   1.000
_cell.length_b   1.000
_cell.length_c   1.000
_cell.angle_alpha   90.00
_cell.angle_beta   90.00
_cell.angle_gamma   90.00
#
_symmetry.space_group_name_H-M   'P 1'
#
loop_
_entity.id
_entity.type
_entity.pdbx_description
1 polymer ?
#
loop_
_entity_poly.entity_id
_entity_poly.type
_entity_poly.pdbx_seq_one_letter_code
_entity_poly.pdbx_strand_id
1 'polypeptide(L)'
;MNFLISPTCNERFRNARFPFSARPFDFSPSPFSPLNETLSTDYLDRFSGLARLYGAAALPKLLRAHVAVIGIGGVGSWTAEALARSGVGELTLIDLDEICVTNTNRQLPALVGHIGRPKVSAMAERLRLINPELVVHEEIGFFTEATLDRLLSRGYDCIVDGIDDARLKALLIASCRDRSLPLIVAGGAGGKSNPAAVRVADLSGASHDRLLRLVRKELRRHYGYPSEASHEPFQVRAVYSEENARFPWSDGSVRTDPEPGATRRINCETGFGSATPVTGTFGFAAAAEAIQAILGAAEEAEEERVPA
;
A
#
# COMPACT_ATOMS: atom_id res chain seq x y z
N MET A 1 -43.99 24.60 8.21
CA MET A 1 -43.73 23.59 7.17
C MET A 1 -42.53 22.77 7.62
N ASN A 2 -42.80 21.63 8.26
CA ASN A 2 -41.79 20.64 8.64
C ASN A 2 -41.48 19.79 7.40
N PHE A 3 -40.21 19.74 6.98
CA PHE A 3 -39.73 18.66 6.13
C PHE A 3 -38.97 17.66 7.01
N LEU A 4 -39.62 16.53 7.26
CA LEU A 4 -39.04 15.33 7.85
C LEU A 4 -38.09 14.70 6.82
N ILE A 5 -36.80 14.73 7.10
CA ILE A 5 -35.80 13.94 6.37
C ILE A 5 -35.78 12.56 7.03
N SER A 6 -36.14 11.52 6.26
CA SER A 6 -36.13 10.11 6.67
C SER A 6 -34.73 9.66 7.12
N PRO A 7 -34.57 9.02 8.31
CA PRO A 7 -33.27 8.65 8.86
C PRO A 7 -32.72 7.28 8.41
N THR A 8 -33.20 6.67 7.32
CA THR A 8 -32.92 5.24 7.06
C THR A 8 -31.71 4.89 6.18
N CYS A 9 -30.89 5.86 5.75
CA CYS A 9 -29.72 5.57 4.89
C CYS A 9 -28.36 5.72 5.58
N ASN A 10 -28.26 6.52 6.66
CA ASN A 10 -26.96 6.91 7.25
C ASN A 10 -26.49 6.03 8.42
N GLU A 11 -27.33 5.12 8.92
CA GLU A 11 -26.98 4.22 10.04
C GLU A 11 -26.43 2.85 9.58
N ARG A 12 -26.63 2.46 8.32
CA ARG A 12 -26.13 1.16 7.81
C ARG A 12 -24.64 1.11 7.50
N PHE A 13 -23.96 2.25 7.38
CA PHE A 13 -22.52 2.31 7.10
C PHE A 13 -21.65 2.60 8.34
N ARG A 14 -22.22 3.14 9.42
CA ARG A 14 -21.46 3.40 10.67
C ARG A 14 -21.27 2.15 11.53
N ASN A 15 -22.06 1.10 11.31
CA ASN A 15 -22.04 -0.15 12.08
C ASN A 15 -21.59 -1.37 11.26
N ALA A 16 -20.88 -1.18 10.15
CA ALA A 16 -20.17 -2.27 9.51
C ALA A 16 -18.94 -2.67 10.36
N ARG A 17 -19.20 -3.28 11.52
CA ARG A 17 -18.29 -4.26 12.11
C ARG A 17 -18.14 -5.34 11.05
N PHE A 18 -17.03 -5.31 10.32
CA PHE A 18 -16.64 -6.41 9.46
C PHE A 18 -16.60 -7.65 10.36
N PRO A 19 -17.44 -8.67 10.12
CA PRO A 19 -17.31 -9.91 10.86
C PRO A 19 -16.05 -10.58 10.32
N PHE A 20 -14.91 -10.29 10.96
CA PHE A 20 -13.80 -11.21 10.97
C PHE A 20 -14.35 -12.51 11.54
N SER A 21 -14.64 -13.51 10.70
CA SER A 21 -14.65 -14.89 11.19
C SER A 21 -13.18 -15.25 11.41
N ALA A 22 -12.67 -14.84 12.56
CA ALA A 22 -11.33 -15.15 13.02
C ALA A 22 -11.15 -16.67 13.05
N ARG A 23 -10.33 -17.18 12.15
CA ARG A 23 -9.17 -17.87 12.71
C ARG A 23 -8.18 -16.75 13.00
N PRO A 24 -7.74 -16.58 14.26
CA PRO A 24 -6.74 -15.57 14.56
C PRO A 24 -5.56 -15.78 13.62
N PHE A 25 -5.12 -14.70 12.97
CA PHE A 25 -3.80 -14.70 12.37
C PHE A 25 -2.83 -14.98 13.51
N ASP A 26 -2.08 -16.08 13.42
CA ASP A 26 -1.05 -16.37 14.42
C ASP A 26 0.07 -15.34 14.26
N PHE A 27 -0.06 -14.23 14.98
CA PHE A 27 0.97 -13.21 15.17
C PHE A 27 2.05 -13.74 16.10
N SER A 28 2.68 -14.86 15.73
CA SER A 28 3.95 -15.21 16.35
C SER A 28 5.00 -14.21 15.85
N PRO A 29 5.65 -13.44 16.76
CA PRO A 29 6.66 -12.48 16.34
C PRO A 29 7.77 -13.21 15.57
N SER A 30 8.23 -12.60 14.49
CA SER A 30 9.40 -13.05 13.73
C SER A 30 10.56 -13.39 14.69
N PRO A 31 11.22 -14.55 14.55
CA PRO A 31 12.25 -15.01 15.49
C PRO A 31 13.59 -14.28 15.37
N PHE A 32 13.68 -13.15 14.65
CA PHE A 32 14.93 -12.45 14.39
C PHE A 32 15.16 -11.20 15.26
N SER A 33 16.14 -11.36 16.16
CA SER A 33 17.08 -10.42 16.79
C SER A 33 16.59 -9.45 17.88
N PRO A 34 17.23 -9.46 19.08
CA PRO A 34 16.92 -8.54 20.17
C PRO A 34 17.55 -7.18 19.87
N LEU A 35 16.80 -6.29 19.20
CA LEU A 35 17.08 -4.86 19.32
C LEU A 35 16.91 -4.52 20.81
N ASN A 36 17.96 -3.95 21.41
CA ASN A 36 17.95 -3.47 22.80
C ASN A 36 16.60 -2.79 23.09
N GLU A 37 15.87 -3.31 24.07
CA GLU A 37 14.44 -3.01 24.34
C GLU A 37 14.13 -1.55 24.70
N THR A 38 15.15 -0.69 24.75
CA THR A 38 15.01 0.72 25.11
C THR A 38 15.07 1.58 23.86
N LEU A 39 13.94 2.23 23.56
CA LEU A 39 13.87 3.28 22.54
C LEU A 39 14.96 4.32 22.82
N SER A 40 15.78 4.64 21.82
CA SER A 40 16.79 5.67 21.96
C SER A 40 16.14 7.03 22.23
N THR A 41 16.86 7.95 22.87
CA THR A 41 16.38 9.33 23.05
C THR A 41 16.16 10.01 21.70
N ASP A 42 17.03 9.79 20.70
CA ASP A 42 16.87 10.38 19.36
C ASP A 42 15.59 9.87 18.68
N TYR A 43 15.31 8.56 18.77
CA TYR A 43 14.06 7.97 18.25
C TYR A 43 12.83 8.56 18.95
N LEU A 44 12.85 8.66 20.28
CA LEU A 44 11.76 9.25 21.05
C LEU A 44 11.51 10.72 20.67
N ASP A 45 12.56 11.50 20.48
CA ASP A 45 12.46 12.90 20.11
C ASP A 45 11.87 13.06 18.70
N ARG A 46 12.38 12.31 17.71
CA ARG A 46 11.88 12.31 16.33
C ARG A 46 10.40 11.95 16.24
N PHE A 47 9.96 10.96 17.01
CA PHE A 47 8.63 10.37 16.89
C PHE A 47 7.68 10.70 18.04
N SER A 48 8.04 11.65 18.91
CA SER A 48 7.20 12.09 20.04
C SER A 48 5.78 12.53 19.61
N GLY A 49 5.64 13.07 18.39
CA GLY A 49 4.35 13.42 17.80
C GLY A 49 3.44 12.21 17.58
N LEU A 50 4.01 11.06 17.22
CA LEU A 50 3.26 9.81 17.04
C LEU A 50 2.81 9.24 18.38
N ALA A 51 3.63 9.34 19.43
CA ALA A 51 3.21 8.93 20.78
C ALA A 51 1.99 9.73 21.28
N ARG A 52 1.89 11.03 20.93
CA ARG A 52 0.71 11.84 21.25
C ARG A 52 -0.52 11.51 20.41
N LEU A 53 -0.33 10.90 19.24
CA LEU A 53 -1.41 10.55 18.31
C LEU A 53 -1.94 9.13 18.53
N TYR A 54 -1.04 8.15 18.62
CA TYR A 54 -1.32 6.72 18.70
C TYR A 54 -1.08 6.11 20.09
N GLY A 55 -0.62 6.92 21.05
CA GLY A 55 -0.24 6.47 22.40
C GLY A 55 1.22 6.03 22.48
N ALA A 56 1.80 6.10 23.68
CA ALA A 56 3.21 5.77 23.91
C ALA A 56 3.55 4.30 23.58
N ALA A 57 2.59 3.39 23.78
CA ALA A 57 2.74 1.96 23.48
C ALA A 57 2.83 1.65 21.98
N ALA A 58 2.48 2.60 21.10
CA ALA A 58 2.61 2.42 19.66
C ALA A 58 4.08 2.44 19.20
N LEU A 59 4.94 3.24 19.86
CA LEU A 59 6.32 3.44 19.40
C LEU A 59 7.17 2.17 19.43
N PRO A 60 7.16 1.33 20.48
CA PRO A 60 7.85 0.05 20.46
C PRO A 60 7.30 -0.92 19.42
N LYS A 61 5.99 -0.91 19.16
CA LYS A 61 5.35 -1.75 18.14
C LYS A 61 5.84 -1.38 16.74
N LEU A 62 5.84 -0.08 16.43
CA LEU A 62 6.34 0.45 15.15
C LEU A 62 7.83 0.19 14.97
N LEU A 63 8.64 0.39 16.01
CA LEU A 63 10.09 0.14 15.94
C LEU A 63 10.39 -1.34 15.63
N ARG A 64 9.59 -2.28 16.12
CA ARG A 64 9.81 -3.72 15.86
C ARG A 64 9.27 -4.17 14.50
N ALA A 65 8.44 -3.35 13.86
CA ALA A 65 7.74 -3.76 12.65
C ALA A 65 8.66 -3.78 11.43
N HIS A 66 8.48 -4.81 10.60
CA HIS A 66 9.12 -5.00 9.32
C HIS A 66 8.11 -4.93 8.17
N VAL A 67 8.21 -3.90 7.33
CA VAL A 67 7.30 -3.70 6.20
C VAL A 67 8.01 -3.85 4.86
N ALA A 68 7.45 -4.64 3.95
CA ALA A 68 7.89 -4.69 2.56
C ALA A 68 7.11 -3.69 1.71
N VAL A 69 7.80 -2.93 0.86
CA VAL A 69 7.18 -2.09 -0.18
C VAL A 69 7.64 -2.57 -1.54
N ILE A 70 6.72 -3.16 -2.31
CA ILE A 70 6.99 -3.72 -3.63
C ILE A 70 6.58 -2.70 -4.70
N GLY A 71 7.55 -2.19 -5.45
CA GLY A 71 7.39 -1.12 -6.43
C GLY A 71 7.59 0.27 -5.81
N ILE A 72 8.77 0.85 -6.00
CA ILE A 72 9.20 2.18 -5.53
C ILE A 72 8.88 3.25 -6.58
N GLY A 73 7.67 3.18 -7.13
CA GLY A 73 7.14 4.11 -8.13
C GLY A 73 6.43 5.33 -7.51
N GLY A 74 5.41 5.83 -8.22
CA GLY A 74 4.65 7.01 -7.80
C GLY A 74 3.80 6.84 -6.55
N VAL A 75 3.53 5.60 -6.13
CA VAL A 75 2.82 5.28 -4.88
C VAL A 75 3.81 4.81 -3.82
N GLY A 76 4.56 3.73 -4.11
CA GLY A 76 5.42 3.10 -3.11
C GLY A 76 6.56 3.98 -2.59
N SER A 77 7.09 4.93 -3.37
CA SER A 77 8.09 5.88 -2.84
C SER A 77 7.52 6.76 -1.73
N TRP A 78 6.26 7.20 -1.85
CA TRP A 78 5.59 7.98 -0.80
C TRP A 78 5.13 7.12 0.37
N THR A 79 4.75 5.85 0.11
CA THR A 79 4.49 4.88 1.17
C THR A 79 5.73 4.67 2.03
N ALA A 80 6.88 4.38 1.42
CA ALA A 80 8.13 4.14 2.13
C ALA A 80 8.58 5.36 2.94
N GLU A 81 8.46 6.57 2.37
CA GLU A 81 8.69 7.83 3.10
C GLU A 81 7.78 7.96 4.32
N ALA A 82 6.49 7.70 4.15
CA ALA A 82 5.52 7.83 5.24
C ALA A 82 5.80 6.82 6.35
N LEU A 83 6.09 5.55 6.01
CA LEU A 83 6.44 4.51 6.99
C LEU A 83 7.69 4.87 7.80
N ALA A 84 8.74 5.36 7.15
CA ALA A 84 9.95 5.82 7.85
C ALA A 84 9.68 7.02 8.77
N ARG A 85 8.82 7.96 8.33
CA ARG A 85 8.34 9.08 9.16
C ARG A 85 7.38 8.67 10.26
N SER A 86 6.88 7.44 10.21
CA SER A 86 5.99 6.83 11.19
C SER A 86 6.73 5.94 12.20
N GLY A 87 8.06 5.96 12.23
CA GLY A 87 8.84 5.19 13.20
C GLY A 87 8.87 3.68 12.94
N VAL A 88 8.51 3.22 11.73
CA VAL A 88 8.76 1.82 11.36
C VAL A 88 10.27 1.55 11.45
N GLY A 89 10.67 0.47 12.12
CA GLY A 89 12.09 0.20 12.37
C GLY A 89 12.78 -0.63 11.30
N GLU A 90 12.04 -1.37 10.46
CA GLU A 90 12.62 -2.12 9.36
C GLU A 90 11.78 -2.02 8.08
N LEU A 91 12.43 -1.74 6.94
CA LEU A 91 11.82 -1.69 5.62
C LEU A 91 12.59 -2.56 4.62
N THR A 92 11.86 -3.32 3.81
CA THR A 92 12.42 -3.92 2.58
C THR A 92 11.83 -3.23 1.37
N LEU A 93 12.69 -2.65 0.53
CA LEU A 93 12.29 -1.97 -0.71
C LEU A 93 12.62 -2.87 -1.90
N ILE A 94 11.60 -3.22 -2.70
CA ILE A 94 11.75 -4.13 -3.85
C ILE A 94 11.38 -3.39 -5.13
N ASP A 95 12.36 -3.13 -5.99
CA ASP A 95 12.16 -2.57 -7.33
C ASP A 95 13.39 -2.87 -8.19
N LEU A 96 13.20 -3.09 -9.50
CA LEU A 96 14.29 -3.31 -10.45
C LEU A 96 14.67 -2.03 -11.20
N ASP A 97 13.80 -1.02 -11.21
CA ASP A 97 13.96 0.14 -12.05
C ASP A 97 14.98 1.15 -11.51
N GLU A 98 15.53 1.92 -12.44
CA GLU A 98 16.29 3.14 -12.18
C GLU A 98 15.40 4.38 -12.25
N ILE A 99 15.89 5.48 -11.67
CA ILE A 99 15.21 6.77 -11.69
C ILE A 99 15.31 7.38 -13.09
N CYS A 100 14.16 7.69 -13.69
CA CYS A 100 14.08 8.41 -14.96
C CYS A 100 13.62 9.86 -14.75
N VAL A 101 14.09 10.78 -15.60
CA VAL A 101 13.64 12.19 -15.58
C VAL A 101 12.13 12.34 -15.72
N THR A 102 11.46 11.42 -16.43
CA THR A 102 10.01 11.40 -16.61
C THR A 102 9.24 11.00 -15.33
N ASN A 103 9.96 10.64 -14.26
CA ASN A 103 9.38 10.31 -12.96
C ASN A 103 9.15 11.54 -12.07
N THR A 104 9.74 12.70 -12.39
CA THR A 104 9.71 13.93 -11.58
C THR A 104 8.30 14.40 -11.21
N ASN A 105 7.29 14.15 -12.04
CA ASN A 105 5.92 14.58 -11.78
C ASN A 105 5.18 13.76 -10.71
N ARG A 106 5.76 12.66 -10.20
CA ARG A 106 5.04 11.73 -9.31
C ARG A 106 5.89 10.92 -8.33
N GLN A 107 7.20 10.75 -8.55
CA GLN A 107 8.03 9.87 -7.73
C GLN A 107 8.98 10.69 -6.85
N LEU A 108 8.99 10.38 -5.56
CA LEU A 108 9.79 11.10 -4.57
C LEU A 108 11.31 11.12 -4.86
N PRO A 109 11.97 10.02 -5.30
CA PRO A 109 13.42 10.04 -5.50
C PRO A 109 13.87 10.72 -6.81
N ALA A 110 12.94 11.17 -7.66
CA ALA A 110 13.24 11.73 -8.98
C ALA A 110 13.73 13.19 -8.91
N LEU A 111 14.97 13.35 -8.44
CA LEU A 111 15.64 14.64 -8.27
C LEU A 111 16.81 14.80 -9.26
N VAL A 112 17.20 16.06 -9.52
CA VAL A 112 18.44 16.36 -10.23
C VAL A 112 19.62 15.74 -9.48
N GLY A 113 20.50 15.05 -10.20
CA GLY A 113 21.63 14.30 -9.63
C GLY A 113 21.31 12.86 -9.21
N HIS A 114 20.03 12.45 -9.24
CA HIS A 114 19.62 11.08 -8.90
C HIS A 114 19.23 10.23 -10.12
N ILE A 115 19.13 10.85 -11.32
CA ILE A 115 18.74 10.17 -12.56
C ILE A 115 19.74 9.06 -12.90
N GLY A 116 19.22 7.88 -13.27
CA GLY A 116 20.01 6.67 -13.58
C GLY A 116 20.43 5.86 -12.35
N ARG A 117 20.13 6.31 -11.12
CA ARG A 117 20.38 5.50 -9.91
C ARG A 117 19.25 4.48 -9.71
N PRO A 118 19.51 3.30 -9.13
CA PRO A 118 18.47 2.38 -8.70
C PRO A 118 17.50 3.08 -7.74
N LYS A 119 16.18 2.94 -7.98
CA LYS A 119 15.15 3.59 -7.15
C LYS A 119 15.25 3.16 -5.69
N VAL A 120 15.46 1.87 -5.43
CA VAL A 120 15.58 1.33 -4.07
C VAL A 120 16.75 1.96 -3.31
N SER A 121 17.90 2.17 -3.96
CA SER A 121 19.08 2.72 -3.31
C SER A 121 18.97 4.20 -3.02
N ALA A 122 18.46 4.99 -3.97
CA ALA A 122 18.21 6.41 -3.74
C ALA A 122 17.15 6.63 -2.63
N MET A 123 16.14 5.77 -2.58
CA MET A 123 15.14 5.80 -1.53
C MET A 123 15.75 5.40 -0.18
N ALA A 124 16.51 4.29 -0.11
CA ALA A 124 17.13 3.83 1.12
C ALA A 124 18.09 4.86 1.73
N GLU A 125 18.91 5.52 0.92
CA GLU A 125 19.75 6.65 1.37
C GLU A 125 18.90 7.74 2.03
N ARG A 126 17.80 8.15 1.38
CA ARG A 126 16.88 9.16 1.91
C ARG A 126 16.24 8.71 3.22
N LEU A 127 15.78 7.46 3.31
CA LEU A 127 15.09 6.96 4.50
C LEU A 127 16.01 6.90 5.73
N ARG A 128 17.28 6.52 5.54
CA ARG A 128 18.29 6.54 6.62
C ARG A 128 18.58 7.96 7.13
N LEU A 129 18.42 8.99 6.30
CA LEU A 129 18.51 10.40 6.76
C LEU A 129 17.30 10.84 7.61
N ILE A 130 16.14 10.20 7.42
CA ILE A 130 14.92 10.49 8.20
C ILE A 130 15.02 9.83 9.58
N ASN A 131 15.40 8.56 9.61
CA ASN A 131 15.58 7.78 10.83
C ASN A 131 16.91 7.01 10.74
N PRO A 132 17.98 7.44 11.43
CA PRO A 132 19.26 6.74 11.40
C PRO A 132 19.22 5.31 11.98
N GLU A 133 18.21 5.01 12.80
CA GLU A 133 18.00 3.67 13.39
C GLU A 133 17.15 2.75 12.51
N LEU A 134 16.57 3.27 11.41
CA LEU A 134 15.81 2.47 10.47
C LEU A 134 16.73 1.53 9.69
N VAL A 135 16.44 0.22 9.78
CA VAL A 135 17.06 -0.79 8.95
C VAL A 135 16.35 -0.81 7.59
N VAL A 136 17.10 -0.56 6.51
CA VAL A 136 16.57 -0.61 5.14
C VAL A 136 17.29 -1.67 4.33
N HIS A 137 16.53 -2.64 3.84
CA HIS A 137 16.99 -3.67 2.90
C HIS A 137 16.63 -3.27 1.47
N GLU A 138 17.65 -3.27 0.61
CA GLU A 138 17.54 -2.91 -0.79
C GLU A 138 17.50 -4.19 -1.64
N GLU A 139 16.34 -4.51 -2.20
CA GLU A 139 16.16 -5.66 -3.08
C GLU A 139 16.01 -5.18 -4.52
N ILE A 140 17.14 -5.11 -5.23
CA ILE A 140 17.15 -4.80 -6.67
C ILE A 140 16.67 -6.04 -7.42
N GLY A 141 15.38 -6.08 -7.72
CA GLY A 141 14.75 -7.25 -8.30
C GLY A 141 13.30 -7.04 -8.65
N PHE A 142 12.81 -7.90 -9.54
CA PHE A 142 11.41 -7.86 -9.97
C PHE A 142 10.62 -8.97 -9.28
N PHE A 143 9.39 -8.65 -8.88
CA PHE A 143 8.48 -9.64 -8.30
C PHE A 143 7.93 -10.54 -9.42
N THR A 144 8.22 -11.83 -9.36
CA THR A 144 7.84 -12.84 -10.35
C THR A 144 7.53 -14.17 -9.67
N GLU A 145 7.00 -15.13 -10.42
CA GLU A 145 6.85 -16.52 -9.96
C GLU A 145 8.16 -17.10 -9.43
N ALA A 146 9.29 -16.85 -10.12
CA ALA A 146 10.58 -17.39 -9.73
C ALA A 146 11.19 -16.71 -8.48
N THR A 147 10.74 -15.51 -8.13
CA THR A 147 11.33 -14.72 -7.03
C THR A 147 10.42 -14.61 -5.81
N LEU A 148 9.13 -14.93 -5.91
CA LEU A 148 8.16 -14.72 -4.83
C LEU A 148 8.54 -15.45 -3.54
N ASP A 149 9.05 -16.68 -3.62
CA ASP A 149 9.38 -17.48 -2.43
C ASP A 149 10.44 -16.78 -1.59
N ARG A 150 11.51 -16.33 -2.25
CA ARG A 150 12.62 -15.61 -1.63
C ARG A 150 12.17 -14.22 -1.13
N LEU A 151 11.38 -13.52 -1.93
CA LEU A 151 10.96 -12.16 -1.60
C LEU A 151 9.96 -12.14 -0.44
N LEU A 152 9.15 -13.19 -0.27
CA LEU A 152 8.11 -13.26 0.78
C LEU A 152 8.54 -14.06 2.02
N SER A 153 9.78 -14.55 2.10
CA SER A 153 10.23 -15.40 3.21
C SER A 153 10.75 -14.66 4.45
N ARG A 154 10.73 -13.32 4.46
CA ARG A 154 11.39 -12.52 5.52
C ARG A 154 10.51 -12.24 6.75
N GLY A 155 9.28 -12.76 6.79
CA GLY A 155 8.40 -12.63 7.94
C GLY A 155 7.87 -11.21 8.17
N TYR A 156 7.42 -10.55 7.11
CA TYR A 156 6.92 -9.17 7.18
C TYR A 156 5.64 -9.07 8.01
N ASP A 157 5.57 -8.04 8.87
CA ASP A 157 4.34 -7.66 9.57
C ASP A 157 3.31 -7.05 8.61
N CYS A 158 3.78 -6.47 7.50
CA CYS A 158 2.92 -5.98 6.44
C CYS A 158 3.65 -5.91 5.09
N ILE A 159 2.90 -6.11 4.01
CA ILE A 159 3.36 -5.88 2.64
C ILE A 159 2.48 -4.81 2.02
N VAL A 160 3.11 -3.81 1.39
CA VAL A 160 2.44 -2.82 0.57
C VAL A 160 2.82 -2.99 -0.89
N ASP A 161 1.80 -3.14 -1.71
CA ASP A 161 1.92 -3.48 -3.12
C ASP A 161 1.66 -2.29 -4.05
N GLY A 162 2.71 -1.91 -4.78
CA GLY A 162 2.72 -0.88 -5.81
C GLY A 162 2.94 -1.42 -7.24
N ILE A 163 2.77 -2.72 -7.49
CA ILE A 163 2.95 -3.35 -8.82
C ILE A 163 1.90 -2.84 -9.81
N ASP A 164 2.27 -2.52 -11.05
CA ASP A 164 1.36 -2.05 -12.09
C ASP A 164 0.91 -3.13 -13.10
N ASP A 165 1.46 -4.34 -13.03
CA ASP A 165 1.00 -5.51 -13.77
C ASP A 165 -0.09 -6.28 -13.02
N ALA A 166 -1.23 -6.49 -13.69
CA ALA A 166 -2.40 -7.12 -13.08
C ALA A 166 -2.20 -8.60 -12.72
N ARG A 167 -1.38 -9.34 -13.47
CA ARG A 167 -1.14 -10.77 -13.23
C ARG A 167 -0.20 -10.96 -12.05
N LEU A 168 0.90 -10.21 -12.02
CA LEU A 168 1.86 -10.26 -10.92
C LEU A 168 1.25 -9.76 -9.62
N LYS A 169 0.41 -8.72 -9.68
CA LYS A 169 -0.38 -8.25 -8.53
C LYS A 169 -1.36 -9.33 -8.03
N ALA A 170 -2.04 -10.04 -8.93
CA ALA A 170 -2.92 -11.16 -8.53
C ALA A 170 -2.13 -12.33 -7.92
N LEU A 171 -0.96 -12.66 -8.49
CA LEU A 171 -0.04 -13.67 -7.94
C LEU A 171 0.43 -13.30 -6.53
N LEU A 172 0.82 -12.03 -6.30
CA LEU A 172 1.20 -11.55 -4.97
C LEU A 172 0.06 -11.71 -3.97
N ILE A 173 -1.15 -11.26 -4.34
CA ILE A 173 -2.33 -11.36 -3.49
C ILE A 173 -2.62 -12.81 -3.08
N ALA A 174 -2.61 -13.73 -4.05
CA ALA A 174 -2.82 -15.15 -3.77
C ALA A 174 -1.69 -15.74 -2.90
N SER A 175 -0.44 -15.39 -3.19
CA SER A 175 0.73 -15.87 -2.44
C SER A 175 0.74 -15.38 -1.00
N CYS A 176 0.33 -14.14 -0.75
CA CYS A 176 0.19 -13.60 0.59
C CYS A 176 -0.94 -14.28 1.36
N ARG A 177 -2.11 -14.52 0.72
CA ARG A 177 -3.21 -15.28 1.32
C ARG A 177 -2.76 -16.67 1.76
N ASP A 178 -2.06 -17.39 0.89
CA ASP A 178 -1.64 -18.77 1.15
C ASP A 178 -0.55 -18.85 2.26
N ARG A 179 0.13 -17.73 2.54
CA ARG A 179 1.15 -17.59 3.60
C ARG A 179 0.65 -16.85 4.84
N SER A 180 -0.61 -16.43 4.86
CA SER A 180 -1.17 -15.57 5.92
C SER A 180 -0.37 -14.27 6.13
N LEU A 181 0.20 -13.70 5.06
CA LEU A 181 0.94 -12.44 5.11
C LEU A 181 -0.02 -11.24 4.94
N PRO A 182 -0.03 -10.26 5.86
CA PRO A 182 -0.85 -9.06 5.71
C PRO A 182 -0.44 -8.25 4.47
N LEU A 183 -1.42 -7.87 3.65
CA LEU A 183 -1.20 -7.20 2.36
C LEU A 183 -2.15 -6.03 2.14
N ILE A 184 -1.60 -4.90 1.70
CA ILE A 184 -2.34 -3.73 1.24
C ILE A 184 -2.01 -3.49 -0.23
N VAL A 185 -3.05 -3.41 -1.05
CA VAL A 185 -2.96 -3.34 -2.52
C VAL A 185 -3.24 -1.91 -2.99
N ALA A 186 -2.33 -1.30 -3.75
CA ALA A 186 -2.59 -0.02 -4.40
C ALA A 186 -3.16 -0.20 -5.81
N GLY A 187 -4.23 0.54 -6.13
CA GLY A 187 -4.78 0.64 -7.48
C GLY A 187 -4.00 1.58 -8.40
N GLY A 188 -4.53 1.78 -9.60
CA GLY A 188 -3.95 2.69 -10.58
C GLY A 188 -4.20 4.15 -10.23
N ALA A 189 -3.16 4.88 -9.84
CA ALA A 189 -3.24 6.30 -9.52
C ALA A 189 -3.13 7.24 -10.76
N GLY A 190 -2.80 6.70 -11.94
CA GLY A 190 -2.71 7.44 -13.20
C GLY A 190 -4.09 7.89 -13.71
N GLY A 191 -4.11 9.00 -14.45
CA GLY A 191 -5.30 9.59 -15.08
C GLY A 191 -6.20 10.33 -14.09
N LYS A 192 -5.75 10.51 -12.84
CA LYS A 192 -6.55 11.08 -11.75
C LYS A 192 -5.94 12.38 -11.27
N SER A 193 -6.79 13.25 -10.73
CA SER A 193 -6.42 14.61 -10.30
C SER A 193 -7.00 15.01 -8.95
N ASN A 194 -8.01 14.30 -8.45
CA ASN A 194 -8.69 14.62 -7.20
C ASN A 194 -8.21 13.70 -6.05
N PRO A 195 -7.28 14.16 -5.20
CA PRO A 195 -6.81 13.37 -4.05
C PRO A 195 -7.93 13.09 -3.04
N ALA A 196 -8.96 13.94 -2.94
CA ALA A 196 -10.07 13.72 -2.01
C ALA A 196 -10.99 12.56 -2.44
N ALA A 197 -10.85 12.05 -3.67
CA ALA A 197 -11.57 10.88 -4.15
C ALA A 197 -10.88 9.55 -3.81
N VAL A 198 -9.72 9.58 -3.13
CA VAL A 198 -9.03 8.36 -2.67
C VAL A 198 -9.83 7.68 -1.56
N ARG A 199 -9.94 6.35 -1.63
CA ARG A 199 -10.67 5.49 -0.71
C ARG A 199 -9.85 4.27 -0.37
N VAL A 200 -10.16 3.67 0.78
CA VAL A 200 -9.69 2.33 1.14
C VAL A 200 -10.90 1.45 1.42
N ALA A 201 -10.98 0.30 0.77
CA ALA A 201 -12.02 -0.70 1.00
C ALA A 201 -11.49 -2.10 0.67
N ASP A 202 -12.36 -3.11 0.79
CA ASP A 202 -12.06 -4.44 0.26
C ASP A 202 -11.91 -4.40 -1.27
N LEU A 203 -10.94 -5.15 -1.80
CA LEU A 203 -10.63 -5.23 -3.23
C LEU A 203 -11.84 -5.62 -4.08
N SER A 204 -12.74 -6.46 -3.56
CA SER A 204 -13.98 -6.85 -4.25
C SER A 204 -14.86 -5.65 -4.60
N GLY A 205 -14.88 -4.63 -3.74
CA GLY A 205 -15.67 -3.41 -3.88
C GLY A 205 -14.97 -2.26 -4.62
N ALA A 206 -13.68 -2.39 -4.94
CA ALA A 206 -12.93 -1.31 -5.60
C ALA A 206 -13.49 -1.00 -7.00
N SER A 207 -13.90 0.26 -7.21
CA SER A 207 -14.54 0.75 -8.42
C SER A 207 -13.64 1.75 -9.17
N HIS A 208 -14.04 2.16 -10.39
CA HIS A 208 -13.35 3.20 -11.18
C HIS A 208 -11.85 2.95 -11.45
N ASP A 209 -11.40 1.70 -11.33
CA ASP A 209 -10.00 1.32 -11.45
C ASP A 209 -9.84 0.13 -12.40
N ARG A 210 -9.22 0.38 -13.56
CA ARG A 210 -8.99 -0.66 -14.58
C ARG A 210 -8.00 -1.71 -14.09
N LEU A 211 -6.95 -1.33 -13.36
CA LEU A 211 -5.94 -2.26 -12.87
C LEU A 211 -6.59 -3.23 -11.88
N LEU A 212 -7.27 -2.71 -10.86
CA LEU A 212 -7.91 -3.55 -9.85
C LEU A 212 -9.05 -4.40 -10.43
N ARG A 213 -9.78 -3.90 -11.44
CA ARG A 213 -10.76 -4.72 -12.17
C ARG A 213 -10.12 -5.91 -12.88
N LEU A 214 -8.95 -5.73 -13.51
CA LEU A 214 -8.21 -6.83 -14.14
C LEU A 214 -7.66 -7.80 -13.10
N VAL A 215 -7.11 -7.28 -11.99
CA VAL A 215 -6.63 -8.09 -10.86
C VAL A 215 -7.74 -8.98 -10.33
N ARG A 216 -8.93 -8.43 -10.05
CA ARG A 216 -10.10 -9.23 -9.62
C ARG A 216 -10.46 -10.33 -10.62
N LYS A 217 -10.34 -10.06 -11.93
CA LYS A 217 -10.60 -11.05 -12.97
C LYS A 217 -9.58 -12.18 -12.92
N GLU A 218 -8.30 -11.87 -12.77
CA GLU A 218 -7.23 -12.88 -12.64
C GLU A 218 -7.41 -13.70 -11.35
N LEU A 219 -7.70 -13.06 -10.22
CA LEU A 219 -7.97 -13.72 -8.92
C LEU A 219 -9.11 -14.74 -9.00
N ARG A 220 -10.24 -14.37 -9.62
CA ARG A 220 -11.38 -15.28 -9.81
C ARG A 220 -11.06 -16.43 -10.76
N ARG A 221 -10.30 -16.14 -11.82
CA ARG A 221 -10.02 -17.12 -12.86
C ARG A 221 -8.98 -18.16 -12.43
N HIS A 222 -7.98 -17.75 -11.65
CA HIS A 222 -6.78 -18.56 -11.41
C HIS A 222 -6.55 -18.93 -9.96
N TYR A 223 -7.13 -18.21 -8.99
CA TYR A 223 -6.75 -18.32 -7.57
C TYR A 223 -7.95 -18.60 -6.64
N GLY A 224 -9.10 -18.97 -7.20
CA GLY A 224 -10.27 -19.42 -6.43
C GLY A 224 -10.96 -18.32 -5.61
N TYR A 225 -10.79 -17.04 -5.98
CA TYR A 225 -11.48 -15.95 -5.29
C TYR A 225 -12.98 -15.90 -5.62
N PRO A 226 -13.82 -15.39 -4.70
CA PRO A 226 -15.27 -15.40 -4.86
C PRO A 226 -15.76 -14.75 -6.16
N SER A 227 -16.79 -15.36 -6.74
CA SER A 227 -17.44 -14.84 -7.94
C SER A 227 -18.18 -13.53 -7.64
N GLU A 228 -18.42 -12.71 -8.65
CA GLU A 228 -19.16 -11.45 -8.48
C GLU A 228 -20.59 -11.66 -7.96
N ALA A 229 -21.22 -12.79 -8.32
CA ALA A 229 -22.57 -13.14 -7.88
C ALA A 229 -22.64 -13.54 -6.40
N SER A 230 -21.52 -13.92 -5.77
CA SER A 230 -21.51 -14.32 -4.36
C SER A 230 -21.64 -13.14 -3.39
N HIS A 231 -21.29 -11.93 -3.83
CA HIS A 231 -21.16 -10.74 -2.97
C HIS A 231 -20.21 -10.92 -1.77
N GLU A 232 -19.39 -11.96 -1.75
CA GLU A 232 -18.42 -12.21 -0.69
C GLU A 232 -17.19 -11.31 -0.84
N PRO A 233 -16.64 -10.75 0.26
CA PRO A 233 -15.43 -9.94 0.22
C PRO A 233 -14.21 -10.79 -0.12
N PHE A 234 -13.19 -10.16 -0.70
CA PHE A 234 -11.92 -10.83 -0.98
C PHE A 234 -11.03 -10.92 0.25
N GLN A 235 -11.34 -10.13 1.28
CA GLN A 235 -10.52 -9.92 2.48
C GLN A 235 -9.13 -9.38 2.12
N VAL A 236 -9.10 -8.47 1.14
CA VAL A 236 -7.87 -7.83 0.66
C VAL A 236 -8.07 -6.33 0.70
N ARG A 237 -7.30 -5.63 1.53
CA ARG A 237 -7.39 -4.18 1.68
C ARG A 237 -6.81 -3.50 0.45
N ALA A 238 -7.59 -2.62 -0.18
CA ALA A 238 -7.19 -1.95 -1.42
C ALA A 238 -7.38 -0.43 -1.33
N VAL A 239 -6.34 0.31 -1.72
CA VAL A 239 -6.37 1.77 -1.92
C VAL A 239 -6.71 2.05 -3.36
N TYR A 240 -7.78 2.80 -3.61
CA TYR A 240 -8.23 3.17 -4.95
C TYR A 240 -8.83 4.57 -4.94
N SER A 241 -9.38 5.00 -6.08
CA SER A 241 -10.05 6.30 -6.17
C SER A 241 -11.35 6.15 -6.95
N GLU A 242 -12.39 6.84 -6.47
CA GLU A 242 -13.70 6.93 -7.12
C GLU A 242 -13.74 8.04 -8.20
N GLU A 243 -12.58 8.45 -8.71
CA GLU A 243 -12.46 9.32 -9.89
C GLU A 243 -12.25 8.46 -11.15
N ASN A 244 -13.04 8.72 -12.19
CA ASN A 244 -12.78 8.15 -13.51
C ASN A 244 -11.44 8.66 -14.05
N ALA A 245 -10.64 7.74 -14.61
CA ALA A 245 -9.40 8.11 -15.26
C ALA A 245 -9.66 9.02 -16.48
N ARG A 246 -8.78 9.99 -16.66
CA ARG A 246 -8.75 10.90 -17.80
C ARG A 246 -7.69 10.44 -18.81
N PHE A 247 -8.04 10.48 -20.08
CA PHE A 247 -7.24 9.98 -21.20
C PHE A 247 -6.64 11.13 -22.00
N PRO A 248 -5.33 11.13 -22.27
CA PRO A 248 -4.74 12.06 -23.23
C PRO A 248 -5.18 11.69 -24.66
N TRP A 249 -5.48 12.69 -25.46
CA TRP A 249 -5.82 12.55 -26.87
C TRP A 249 -4.68 13.09 -27.75
N SER A 250 -4.61 12.63 -29.01
CA SER A 250 -3.56 13.05 -29.96
C SER A 250 -3.56 14.56 -30.26
N ASP A 251 -4.69 15.24 -30.09
CA ASP A 251 -4.85 16.70 -30.21
C ASP A 251 -4.30 17.48 -29.00
N GLY A 252 -3.76 16.79 -27.98
CA GLY A 252 -3.25 17.38 -26.74
C GLY A 252 -4.33 17.66 -25.69
N SER A 253 -5.60 17.40 -25.99
CA SER A 253 -6.69 17.50 -25.02
C SER A 253 -6.70 16.31 -24.05
N VAL A 254 -7.40 16.47 -22.93
CA VAL A 254 -7.57 15.43 -21.90
C VAL A 254 -9.06 15.24 -21.66
N ARG A 255 -9.55 14.00 -21.81
CA ARG A 255 -11.00 13.68 -21.77
C ARG A 255 -11.31 12.51 -20.83
N THR A 256 -12.58 12.27 -20.54
CA THR A 256 -13.03 11.14 -19.70
C THR A 256 -13.22 9.84 -20.47
N ASP A 257 -13.23 9.92 -21.80
CA ASP A 257 -13.32 8.80 -22.72
C ASP A 257 -12.00 8.60 -23.49
N PRO A 258 -11.62 7.34 -23.79
CA PRO A 258 -10.44 7.06 -24.59
C PRO A 258 -10.66 7.46 -26.05
N GLU A 259 -9.59 7.92 -26.70
CA GLU A 259 -9.62 8.27 -28.12
C GLU A 259 -10.07 7.07 -28.99
N PRO A 260 -11.03 7.27 -29.92
CA PRO A 260 -11.50 6.20 -30.79
C PRO A 260 -10.36 5.55 -31.58
N GLY A 261 -10.28 4.22 -31.55
CA GLY A 261 -9.22 3.46 -32.24
C GLY A 261 -7.90 3.37 -31.46
N ALA A 262 -7.73 4.08 -30.35
CA ALA A 262 -6.56 3.92 -29.50
C ALA A 262 -6.51 2.50 -28.88
N THR A 263 -5.34 1.86 -28.96
CA THR A 263 -5.12 0.61 -28.24
C THR A 263 -5.26 0.85 -26.74
N ARG A 264 -6.14 0.08 -26.08
CA ARG A 264 -6.34 0.12 -24.62
C ARG A 264 -5.14 -0.41 -23.80
N ARG A 265 -3.96 -0.58 -24.42
CA ARG A 265 -2.69 -0.92 -23.78
C ARG A 265 -1.98 0.40 -23.49
N ILE A 266 -1.83 0.69 -22.20
CA ILE A 266 -1.31 1.96 -21.69
C ILE A 266 0.10 1.62 -21.23
N ASN A 267 1.10 2.09 -21.97
CA ASN A 267 2.51 1.87 -21.69
C ASN A 267 3.11 3.19 -21.18
N CYS A 268 4.28 3.19 -20.54
CA CYS A 268 4.88 4.40 -19.96
C CYS A 268 5.15 5.55 -20.96
N GLU A 269 5.18 5.27 -22.28
CA GLU A 269 5.40 6.28 -23.34
C GLU A 269 4.10 6.84 -23.94
N THR A 270 2.98 6.12 -23.83
CA THR A 270 1.63 6.50 -24.32
C THR A 270 0.60 6.47 -23.18
N GLY A 271 1.12 6.72 -21.97
CA GLY A 271 0.47 6.40 -20.72
C GLY A 271 -0.55 7.43 -20.26
N PHE A 272 -1.28 7.09 -19.19
CA PHE A 272 -2.02 8.11 -18.45
C PHE A 272 -1.06 9.18 -17.88
N GLY A 273 -1.52 10.43 -17.85
CA GLY A 273 -0.89 11.47 -17.03
C GLY A 273 -1.00 11.15 -15.53
N SER A 274 -0.19 11.80 -14.71
CA SER A 274 -0.14 11.55 -13.26
C SER A 274 0.35 12.78 -12.53
N ALA A 275 -0.07 12.93 -11.27
CA ALA A 275 0.34 14.06 -10.44
C ALA A 275 0.63 13.60 -9.00
N THR A 276 1.72 14.11 -8.43
CA THR A 276 2.14 13.87 -7.04
C THR A 276 1.02 13.98 -6.01
N PRO A 277 0.10 14.98 -6.04
CA PRO A 277 -0.96 15.05 -5.04
C PRO A 277 -1.81 13.78 -4.99
N VAL A 278 -2.09 13.12 -6.12
CA VAL A 278 -2.88 11.89 -6.12
C VAL A 278 -2.02 10.67 -5.78
N THR A 279 -0.87 10.51 -6.45
CA THR A 279 -0.04 9.31 -6.24
C THR A 279 0.55 9.27 -4.83
N GLY A 280 0.90 10.43 -4.27
CA GLY A 280 1.29 10.60 -2.88
C GLY A 280 0.15 10.29 -1.91
N THR A 281 -1.08 10.76 -2.15
CA THR A 281 -2.23 10.39 -1.30
C THR A 281 -2.53 8.89 -1.33
N PHE A 282 -2.38 8.21 -2.48
CA PHE A 282 -2.43 6.74 -2.51
C PHE A 282 -1.36 6.13 -1.60
N GLY A 283 -0.13 6.65 -1.66
CA GLY A 283 0.98 6.17 -0.84
C GLY A 283 0.76 6.37 0.65
N PHE A 284 0.25 7.55 1.03
CA PHE A 284 -0.09 7.89 2.41
C PHE A 284 -1.26 7.05 2.95
N ALA A 285 -2.29 6.82 2.15
CA ALA A 285 -3.39 5.94 2.53
C ALA A 285 -2.89 4.50 2.74
N ALA A 286 -2.01 3.99 1.87
CA ALA A 286 -1.44 2.65 2.04
C ALA A 286 -0.56 2.56 3.29
N ALA A 287 0.27 3.57 3.57
CA ALA A 287 1.08 3.62 4.79
C ALA A 287 0.21 3.70 6.06
N ALA A 288 -0.87 4.46 6.03
CA ALA A 288 -1.81 4.54 7.15
C ALA A 288 -2.45 3.18 7.45
N GLU A 289 -2.85 2.43 6.42
CA GLU A 289 -3.39 1.08 6.59
C GLU A 289 -2.35 0.09 7.12
N ALA A 290 -1.08 0.22 6.70
CA ALA A 290 0.01 -0.62 7.21
C ALA A 290 0.27 -0.35 8.70
N ILE A 291 0.29 0.93 9.09
CA ILE A 291 0.42 1.35 10.49
C ILE A 291 -0.73 0.79 11.32
N GLN A 292 -1.97 0.87 10.82
CA GLN A 292 -3.13 0.30 11.53
C GLN A 292 -3.03 -1.22 11.67
N ALA A 293 -2.57 -1.94 10.63
CA ALA A 293 -2.36 -3.38 10.72
C ALA A 293 -1.32 -3.75 11.80
N ILE A 294 -0.19 -3.02 11.85
CA ILE A 294 0.87 -3.21 12.86
C ILE A 294 0.35 -2.94 14.27
N LEU A 295 -0.40 -1.85 14.46
CA LEU A 295 -0.87 -1.44 15.78
C LEU A 295 -2.04 -2.31 16.28
N GLY A 296 -2.95 -2.72 15.38
CA GLY A 296 -4.12 -3.55 15.70
C GLY A 296 -3.79 -5.01 16.01
N ALA A 297 -2.78 -5.60 15.34
CA ALA A 297 -2.31 -6.97 15.60
C ALA A 297 -1.92 -7.23 17.06
N ALA A 298 -1.48 -6.18 17.77
CA ALA A 298 -1.02 -6.28 19.14
C ALA A 298 -2.13 -6.13 20.19
N GLU A 299 -3.31 -5.61 19.83
CA GLU A 299 -4.46 -5.57 20.75
C GLU A 299 -5.06 -6.98 20.91
N GLU A 300 -5.15 -7.76 19.82
CA GLU A 300 -5.63 -9.15 19.84
C GLU A 300 -4.67 -10.07 20.63
N ALA A 301 -3.36 -9.86 20.52
CA ALA A 301 -2.35 -10.64 21.24
C ALA A 301 -2.22 -10.29 22.75
N GLU A 302 -2.64 -9.10 23.17
CA GLU A 302 -2.75 -8.71 24.59
C GLU A 302 -4.05 -9.25 25.22
N GLU A 303 -5.17 -9.26 24.49
CA GLU A 303 -6.44 -9.85 24.96
C GLU A 303 -6.35 -11.38 25.16
N GLU A 304 -5.64 -12.11 24.28
CA GLU A 304 -5.42 -13.56 24.46
C GLU A 304 -4.53 -13.94 25.65
N ARG A 305 -3.76 -12.98 26.21
CA ARG A 305 -2.83 -13.22 27.34
C ARG A 305 -3.43 -12.92 28.71
N VAL A 306 -4.68 -12.45 28.79
CA VAL A 306 -5.37 -12.27 30.07
C VAL A 306 -6.10 -13.57 30.41
N PRO A 307 -5.61 -14.40 31.37
CA PRO A 307 -6.36 -15.55 31.82
C PRO A 307 -7.67 -15.09 32.47
N ALA A 308 -8.76 -15.80 32.16
CA ALA A 308 -10.10 -15.59 32.70
C ALA A 308 -10.16 -15.70 34.23
#